data_AF-A0A292YI02-F1
#
_entry.id   AF-A0A292YI02-F1
#
_cell.length_a   1.000
_cell.length_b   1.000
_cell.length_c   1.000
_cell.angle_alpha   90.00
_cell.angle_beta   90.00
_cell.angle_gamma   90.00
#
_symmetry.space_group_name_H-M   'P 1'
#
loop_
_entity.id
_entity.type
_entity.pdbx_description
1 polymer ?
#
loop_
_entity_poly.entity_id
_entity_poly.type
_entity_poly.pdbx_seq_one_letter_code
_entity_poly.pdbx_strand_id
1 'polypeptide(L)'
;MLWEEVRQLYPNQFVLVQALKSRVEENKKYVEEVAVIRPIPDEQEATRVLVRSKGDTFVYHTSKPEIAMPIVIKPIYRGYNPQ
;
A
#
# COMPACT_ATOMS: atom_id res chain seq x y z
N MET A 1 -13.52 -1.06 -5.56
CA MET A 1 -13.74 -2.50 -5.29
C MET A 1 -13.17 -2.81 -3.92
N LEU A 2 -13.74 -3.79 -3.23
CA LEU A 2 -13.24 -4.25 -1.93
C LEU A 2 -11.91 -4.97 -2.12
N TRP A 3 -11.02 -4.88 -1.13
CA TRP A 3 -9.74 -5.59 -1.17
C TRP A 3 -9.90 -7.11 -1.36
N GLU A 4 -10.94 -7.69 -0.77
CA GLU A 4 -11.25 -9.12 -0.91
C GLU A 4 -11.53 -9.52 -2.37
N GLU A 5 -12.26 -8.69 -3.13
CA GLU A 5 -12.54 -8.93 -4.55
C GLU A 5 -11.26 -8.88 -5.38
N VAL A 6 -10.36 -7.94 -5.09
CA VAL A 6 -9.05 -7.85 -5.76
C VAL A 6 -8.26 -9.13 -5.59
N ARG A 7 -8.28 -9.72 -4.38
CA ARG A 7 -7.58 -10.97 -4.10
C ARG A 7 -8.14 -12.16 -4.90
N GLN A 8 -9.44 -12.16 -5.16
CA GLN A 8 -10.08 -13.20 -5.98
C GLN A 8 -9.75 -13.02 -7.47
N LEU A 9 -9.70 -11.78 -7.96
CA LEU A 9 -9.37 -11.48 -9.36
C LEU A 9 -7.88 -11.67 -9.69
N TYR A 10 -7.00 -11.39 -8.73
CA TYR A 10 -5.55 -11.40 -8.91
C TYR A 10 -4.85 -12.21 -7.81
N PRO A 11 -5.09 -13.53 -7.71
CA PRO A 11 -4.56 -14.34 -6.61
C PRO A 11 -3.03 -14.46 -6.67
N ASN A 12 -2.39 -14.43 -5.50
CA ASN A 12 -0.96 -14.70 -5.29
C ASN A 12 0.01 -13.90 -6.17
N GLN A 13 -0.24 -12.59 -6.33
CA GLN A 13 0.66 -11.70 -7.06
C GLN A 13 0.66 -10.28 -6.48
N PHE A 14 1.60 -9.46 -6.95
CA PHE A 14 1.59 -8.04 -6.62
C PHE A 14 0.60 -7.29 -7.50
N VAL A 15 -0.03 -6.28 -6.93
CA VAL A 15 -0.93 -5.36 -7.64
C VAL A 15 -0.58 -3.93 -7.26
N LEU A 16 -0.58 -3.06 -8.26
CA LEU A 16 -0.56 -1.62 -8.06
C LEU A 16 -1.99 -1.15 -7.85
N VAL A 17 -2.25 -0.54 -6.70
CA VAL A 17 -3.58 -0.09 -6.30
C VAL A 17 -3.54 1.32 -5.77
N GLN A 18 -4.67 2.00 -5.84
CA GLN A 18 -4.92 3.28 -5.19
C GLN A 18 -5.94 3.10 -4.06
N ALA A 19 -5.64 3.56 -2.85
CA ALA A 19 -6.60 3.59 -1.76
C ALA A 19 -7.73 4.57 -2.07
N LEU A 20 -8.97 4.10 -1.99
CA LEU A 20 -10.17 4.93 -2.12
C LEU A 20 -10.80 5.20 -0.75
N LYS A 21 -10.84 4.17 0.10
CA LYS A 21 -11.42 4.25 1.43
C LYS A 21 -10.57 3.50 2.43
N SER A 22 -10.35 4.12 3.58
CA SER A 22 -9.61 3.54 4.68
C SER A 22 -10.17 3.98 6.02
N ARG A 23 -10.11 3.09 7.00
CA ARG A 23 -10.41 3.38 8.40
C ARG A 23 -9.12 3.41 9.21
N VAL A 24 -9.11 4.21 10.28
CA VAL A 24 -8.00 4.25 11.24
C VAL A 24 -8.47 3.63 12.54
N GLU A 25 -7.80 2.55 12.95
CA GLU A 25 -8.03 1.86 14.21
C GLU A 25 -6.67 1.62 14.88
N GLU A 26 -6.55 1.94 16.17
CA GLU A 26 -5.37 1.62 16.98
C GLU A 26 -4.01 1.98 16.34
N ASN A 27 -3.92 3.20 15.77
CA ASN A 27 -2.71 3.71 15.10
C ASN A 27 -2.31 2.95 13.82
N LYS A 28 -3.23 2.19 13.24
CA LYS A 28 -3.09 1.54 11.94
C LYS A 28 -4.18 2.05 10.99
N LYS A 29 -3.78 2.28 9.75
CA LYS A 29 -4.68 2.56 8.63
C LYS A 29 -5.02 1.23 7.95
N TYR A 30 -6.29 0.88 7.95
CA TYR A 30 -6.83 -0.28 7.23
C TYR A 30 -7.49 0.20 5.96
N VAL A 31 -7.03 -0.29 4.80
CA VAL A 31 -7.62 0.06 3.50
C VAL A 31 -8.70 -0.98 3.15
N GLU A 32 -9.93 -0.52 3.01
CA GLU A 32 -11.10 -1.36 2.71
C GLU A 32 -11.36 -1.44 1.21
N GLU A 33 -11.34 -0.28 0.55
CA GLU A 33 -11.63 -0.12 -0.86
C GLU A 33 -10.43 0.41 -1.62
N VAL A 34 -10.17 -0.20 -2.76
CA VAL A 34 -9.09 0.17 -3.67
C VAL A 34 -9.57 0.23 -5.12
N ALA A 35 -8.83 0.99 -5.93
CA ALA A 35 -8.86 0.91 -7.38
C ALA A 35 -7.62 0.14 -7.85
N VAL A 36 -7.81 -0.94 -8.62
CA VAL A 36 -6.69 -1.66 -9.23
C VAL A 36 -6.23 -0.89 -10.46
N ILE A 37 -4.96 -0.50 -10.48
CA ILE A 37 -4.34 0.17 -11.63
C ILE A 37 -3.80 -0.90 -12.57
N ARG A 38 -3.00 -1.85 -12.05
CA ARG A 38 -2.49 -3.00 -12.83
C ARG A 38 -1.94 -4.12 -11.93
N PRO A 39 -2.01 -5.39 -12.38
CA PRO A 39 -1.24 -6.48 -11.78
C PRO A 39 0.25 -6.39 -12.14
N ILE A 40 1.11 -6.90 -11.26
CA ILE A 40 2.56 -6.95 -11.40
C ILE A 40 3.04 -8.36 -11.02
N PRO A 41 3.31 -9.24 -12.00
CA PRO A 41 3.78 -10.59 -11.71
C PRO A 41 5.23 -10.65 -11.21
N ASP A 42 6.08 -9.72 -11.66
CA ASP A 42 7.51 -9.69 -11.35
C ASP A 42 7.81 -8.94 -10.04
N GLU A 43 8.50 -9.59 -9.10
CA GLU A 43 8.81 -9.00 -7.78
C GLU A 43 9.77 -7.81 -7.88
N GLN A 44 10.71 -7.85 -8.84
CA GLN A 44 11.66 -6.75 -9.04
C GLN A 44 10.93 -5.51 -9.56
N GLU A 45 9.98 -5.71 -10.49
CA GLU A 45 9.10 -4.66 -10.97
C GLU A 45 8.21 -4.11 -9.85
N ALA A 46 7.63 -4.98 -9.03
CA ALA A 46 6.81 -4.58 -7.89
C ALA A 46 7.57 -3.62 -6.96
N THR A 47 8.84 -3.93 -6.68
CA THR A 47 9.72 -3.07 -5.87
C THR A 47 10.03 -1.75 -6.57
N ARG A 48 10.37 -1.78 -7.87
CA ARG A 48 10.62 -0.55 -8.66
C ARG A 48 9.41 0.38 -8.67
N VAL A 49 8.20 -0.18 -8.81
CA VAL A 49 6.94 0.57 -8.81
C VAL A 49 6.64 1.09 -7.41
N LEU A 50 6.81 0.27 -6.37
CA LEU A 50 6.58 0.67 -4.98
C LEU A 50 7.40 1.90 -4.60
N VAL A 51 8.70 1.92 -4.94
CA VAL A 51 9.60 3.07 -4.65
C VAL A 51 9.17 4.34 -5.37
N ARG A 52 8.52 4.22 -6.53
CA ARG A 52 8.03 5.36 -7.33
C ARG A 52 6.60 5.76 -6.95
N SER A 53 5.89 4.93 -6.21
CA SER A 53 4.50 5.16 -5.81
C SER A 53 4.44 6.32 -4.81
N LYS A 54 3.47 7.22 -4.99
CA LYS A 54 3.29 8.41 -4.16
C LYS A 54 1.81 8.62 -3.85
N GLY A 55 1.54 9.37 -2.78
CA GLY A 55 0.18 9.68 -2.34
C GLY A 55 -0.56 8.41 -1.92
N ASP A 56 -1.74 8.21 -2.49
CA ASP A 56 -2.62 7.08 -2.15
C ASP A 56 -2.38 5.83 -3.01
N THR A 57 -1.38 5.85 -3.90
CA THR A 57 -1.01 4.70 -4.71
C THR A 57 0.10 3.88 -4.05
N PHE A 58 -0.03 2.56 -4.04
CA PHE A 58 0.97 1.64 -3.49
C PHE A 58 0.90 0.26 -4.13
N VAL A 59 1.98 -0.50 -3.99
CA VAL A 59 2.03 -1.91 -4.40
C VAL A 59 1.77 -2.78 -3.18
N TYR A 60 0.91 -3.79 -3.33
CA TYR A 60 0.63 -4.75 -2.27
C TYR A 60 0.46 -6.16 -2.83
N HIS A 61 0.68 -7.16 -1.99
CA HIS A 61 0.56 -8.56 -2.37
C HIS A 61 -0.80 -9.14 -1.98
N THR A 62 -1.50 -9.76 -2.92
CA THR A 62 -2.88 -10.28 -2.71
C THR A 62 -2.96 -11.52 -1.83
N SER A 63 -1.82 -12.12 -1.44
CA SER A 63 -1.81 -13.16 -0.40
C SER A 63 -2.12 -12.62 1.00
N LYS A 64 -2.05 -11.29 1.21
CA LYS A 64 -2.33 -10.67 2.51
C LYS A 64 -3.84 -10.47 2.69
N PRO A 65 -4.42 -10.91 3.80
CA PRO A 65 -5.87 -10.87 3.98
C PRO A 65 -6.40 -9.43 4.07
N GLU A 66 -5.60 -8.53 4.63
CA GLU A 66 -5.93 -7.13 4.87
C GLU A 66 -4.74 -6.23 4.52
N ILE A 67 -5.03 -4.99 4.16
CA ILE A 67 -4.03 -3.93 3.99
C ILE A 67 -3.99 -3.12 5.28
N ALA A 68 -3.04 -3.44 6.17
CA ALA A 68 -2.80 -2.70 7.40
C ALA A 68 -1.47 -1.94 7.31
N MET A 69 -1.52 -0.61 7.41
CA MET A 69 -0.35 0.26 7.39
C MET A 69 -0.23 0.99 8.73
N PRO A 70 0.90 0.87 9.46
CA PRO A 70 1.10 1.65 10.67
C PRO A 70 1.16 3.14 10.32
N ILE A 71 0.47 3.97 11.10
CA ILE A 71 0.55 5.42 10.97
C ILE A 71 1.85 5.84 11.64
N VAL A 72 2.88 6.07 10.83
CA VAL A 72 4.15 6.60 11.33
C VAL A 72 4.04 8.12 11.39
N ILE A 73 3.70 8.64 12.56
CA ILE A 73 3.91 10.06 12.89
C ILE A 73 5.43 10.21 13.00
N LYS A 74 6.10 10.79 12.01
CA LYS A 74 7.54 11.06 12.09
C LYS A 74 7.76 12.24 13.04
N PRO A 75 8.20 12.04 14.30
CA PRO A 75 8.23 13.13 15.27
C PRO A 75 9.45 14.04 15.08
N ILE A 76 10.42 13.70 14.24
CA ILE A 76 11.73 14.36 14.21
C ILE A 76 12.34 14.33 12.80
N TYR A 77 11.96 15.29 11.96
CA TYR A 77 12.92 15.90 11.02
C TYR A 77 13.25 17.30 11.54
N ARG A 78 13.75 17.36 12.79
CA ARG A 78 14.43 18.55 13.30
C ARG A 78 15.83 18.51 12.71
N GLY A 79 16.13 19.45 11.82
CA GLY A 79 17.36 19.46 11.01
C GLY A 79 18.61 19.18 11.86
N TYR A 80 19.35 18.15 11.46
CA TYR A 80 20.71 17.95 11.93
C TYR A 80 21.59 18.98 11.22
N ASN A 81 22.04 20.01 11.95
CA ASN A 81 23.04 20.96 11.47
C ASN A 81 24.38 20.55 12.09
N PRO A 82 25.29 19.89 11.35
CA PRO A 82 26.66 19.73 11.83
C PRO A 82 27.33 21.09 11.79
N GLN A 83 27.78 21.57 12.95
CA GLN A 83 28.76 22.65 13.05
C GLN A 83 30.15 22.11 12.71
#